data_AF-A0A2T4V969-F1
#
_entry.id   AF-A0A2T4V969-F1
#
_cell.length_a   1.000
_cell.length_b   1.000
_cell.length_c   1.000
_cell.angle_alpha   90.00
_cell.angle_beta   90.00
_cell.angle_gamma   90.00
#
_symmetry.space_group_name_H-M   'P 1'
#
loop_
_entity.id
_entity.type
_entity.pdbx_description
1 polymer ?
#
loop_
_entity_poly.entity_id
_entity_poly.type
_entity_poly.pdbx_seq_one_letter_code
_entity_poly.pdbx_strand_id
1 'polypeptide(L)'
;MRPPAFMLMNVAIINIAYALAMAAVLGGYLPVPQEFANAVRGETSWAAPLKIVGALVTASLTLWGAWSAFNLRRWTLVVVGAATAVLTPTPVCFVGFPFAVWMLWVLSMPEVRQHFS
;
A
#
# COMPACT_ATOMS: atom_id res chain seq x y z
N MET A 1 -5.15 6.88 16.80
CA MET A 1 -5.86 6.11 15.76
C MET A 1 -6.08 6.88 14.47
N ARG A 2 -6.78 8.03 14.47
CA ARG A 2 -7.09 8.77 13.22
C ARG A 2 -5.85 9.24 12.43
N PRO A 3 -4.79 9.81 13.06
CA PRO A 3 -3.61 10.25 12.31
C PRO A 3 -2.85 9.13 11.58
N PRO A 4 -2.48 7.99 12.21
CA PRO A 4 -1.80 6.91 11.49
C PRO A 4 -2.70 6.23 10.45
N ALA A 5 -4.00 6.10 10.70
CA ALA A 5 -4.96 5.57 9.72
C ALA A 5 -5.05 6.46 8.47
N PHE A 6 -5.05 7.79 8.65
CA PHE A 6 -5.01 8.74 7.53
C PHE A 6 -3.73 8.61 6.72
N MET A 7 -2.56 8.50 7.38
CA MET A 7 -1.30 8.32 6.66
C MET A 7 -1.27 7.00 5.87
N LEU A 8 -1.74 5.89 6.45
CA LEU A 8 -1.88 4.63 5.72
C LEU A 8 -2.84 4.72 4.52
N MET A 9 -3.92 5.48 4.64
CA MET A 9 -4.82 5.74 3.52
C MET A 9 -4.11 6.49 2.38
N ASN A 10 -3.30 7.51 2.70
CA ASN A 10 -2.50 8.23 1.70
C ASN A 10 -1.46 7.31 1.05
N VAL A 11 -0.77 6.48 1.83
CA VAL A 11 0.18 5.47 1.32
C VAL A 11 -0.51 4.53 0.32
N ALA A 12 -1.72 4.05 0.63
CA ALA A 12 -2.47 3.21 -0.28
C ALA A 12 -2.84 3.94 -1.58
N ILE A 13 -3.31 5.18 -1.50
CA ILE A 13 -3.69 5.98 -2.68
C ILE A 13 -2.46 6.24 -3.56
N ILE A 14 -1.33 6.62 -2.97
CA ILE A 14 -0.07 6.85 -3.70
C ILE A 14 0.40 5.55 -4.37
N ASN A 15 0.27 4.41 -3.69
CA ASN A 15 0.62 3.10 -4.24
C ASN A 15 -0.27 2.70 -5.43
N ILE A 16 -1.59 2.96 -5.35
CA ILE A 16 -2.51 2.77 -6.49
C ILE A 16 -2.09 3.65 -7.66
N ALA A 17 -1.84 4.94 -7.41
CA ALA A 17 -1.40 5.87 -8.45
C ALA A 17 -0.09 5.41 -9.11
N TYR A 18 0.86 4.93 -8.31
CA TYR A 18 2.12 4.38 -8.80
C TYR A 18 1.91 3.12 -9.66
N ALA A 19 1.06 2.19 -9.23
CA ALA A 19 0.74 0.98 -9.99
C ALA A 19 0.06 1.32 -11.34
N LEU A 20 -0.85 2.31 -11.35
CA LEU A 20 -1.47 2.80 -12.58
C LEU A 20 -0.47 3.49 -13.50
N ALA A 21 0.46 4.28 -12.97
CA ALA A 21 1.52 4.90 -13.74
C ALA A 21 2.44 3.84 -14.38
N MET A 22 2.82 2.78 -13.65
CA MET A 22 3.55 1.65 -14.21
C MET A 22 2.78 0.97 -15.34
N ALA A 23 1.48 0.70 -15.15
CA ALA A 23 0.65 0.12 -16.20
C ALA A 23 0.57 1.02 -17.44
N ALA A 24 0.44 2.34 -17.25
CA ALA A 24 0.41 3.31 -18.34
C ALA A 24 1.74 3.39 -19.11
N VAL A 25 2.88 3.31 -18.41
CA VAL A 25 4.21 3.20 -19.02
C VAL A 25 4.32 1.93 -19.87
N LEU A 26 3.89 0.78 -19.33
CA LEU A 26 3.95 -0.49 -20.05
C LEU A 26 3.04 -0.53 -21.27
N GLY A 27 1.88 0.12 -21.20
CA GLY A 27 0.94 0.29 -22.30
C GLY A 27 1.35 1.34 -23.34
N GLY A 28 2.45 2.06 -23.13
CA GLY A 28 2.92 3.11 -24.06
C GLY A 28 2.09 4.39 -24.02
N TYR A 29 1.27 4.59 -22.98
CA TYR A 29 0.43 5.78 -22.82
C TYR A 29 1.19 6.98 -22.25
N LEU A 30 2.34 6.75 -21.61
CA LEU A 30 3.19 7.79 -21.05
C LEU A 30 4.49 7.91 -21.87
N PRO A 31 4.87 9.13 -22.30
CA PRO A 31 6.13 9.35 -23.00
C PRO A 31 7.28 9.31 -21.99
N VAL A 32 7.86 8.13 -21.81
CA VAL A 32 9.04 7.91 -20.97
C VAL A 32 10.21 7.38 -21.81
N PRO A 33 11.47 7.63 -21.40
CA PRO A 33 12.63 7.05 -22.06
C PRO A 33 12.53 5.52 -22.12
N GLN A 34 12.93 4.93 -23.24
CA GLN A 34 12.82 3.48 -23.47
C GLN A 34 13.61 2.68 -22.41
N GLU A 35 14.73 3.22 -21.93
CA GLU A 35 15.53 2.63 -20.86
C GLU A 35 14.72 2.47 -19.56
N PHE A 36 13.92 3.47 -19.22
CA PHE A 36 13.02 3.42 -18.06
C PHE A 36 11.90 2.41 -18.27
N ALA A 37 11.27 2.40 -19.46
CA ALA A 37 10.24 1.41 -19.77
C ALA A 37 10.77 -0.04 -19.70
N ASN A 38 12.00 -0.27 -20.14
CA ASN A 38 12.67 -1.57 -20.05
C ASN A 38 12.96 -1.95 -18.59
N ALA A 39 13.42 -1.01 -17.77
CA ALA A 39 13.62 -1.23 -16.34
C ALA A 39 12.31 -1.58 -15.61
N VAL A 40 11.20 -0.94 -15.99
CA VAL A 40 9.86 -1.21 -15.44
C VAL A 40 9.34 -2.59 -15.85
N ARG A 41 9.60 -3.04 -17.09
CA ARG A 41 9.22 -4.38 -17.58
C ARG A 41 9.85 -5.51 -16.77
N GLY A 42 11.09 -5.31 -16.31
CA GLY A 42 11.86 -6.34 -15.61
C GLY A 42 12.41 -7.43 -16.55
N GLU A 43 13.09 -8.41 -15.97
CA GLU A 43 13.84 -9.44 -16.73
C GLU A 43 12.93 -10.45 -17.43
N THR A 44 11.74 -10.71 -16.89
CA THR A 44 10.77 -11.67 -17.43
C THR A 44 9.46 -10.98 -17.82
N SER A 45 8.75 -11.52 -18.81
CA SER A 45 7.47 -10.97 -19.29
C SER A 45 6.39 -10.92 -18.20
N TRP A 46 6.47 -11.77 -17.19
CA TRP A 46 5.52 -11.84 -16.07
C TRP A 46 5.91 -10.96 -14.87
N ALA A 47 7.16 -10.49 -14.79
CA ALA A 47 7.63 -9.72 -13.64
C ALA A 47 6.84 -8.41 -13.45
N ALA A 48 6.70 -7.63 -14.52
CA ALA A 48 5.95 -6.37 -14.50
C ALA A 48 4.46 -6.56 -14.13
N PRO A 49 3.70 -7.46 -14.80
CA PRO A 49 2.31 -7.74 -14.42
C PRO A 49 2.16 -8.16 -12.96
N LEU A 50 3.03 -9.05 -12.45
CA LEU A 50 2.98 -9.50 -11.06
C LEU A 50 3.25 -8.36 -10.06
N LYS A 51 4.21 -7.47 -10.36
CA LYS A 51 4.47 -6.28 -9.52
C LYS A 51 3.25 -5.35 -9.48
N ILE A 52 2.60 -5.10 -10.61
CA ILE A 52 1.40 -4.25 -10.68
C ILE A 52 0.25 -4.89 -9.91
N VAL A 53 -0.04 -6.17 -10.13
CA VAL A 53 -1.10 -6.88 -9.41
C VAL A 53 -0.81 -6.91 -7.91
N GLY A 54 0.43 -7.23 -7.52
CA GLY A 54 0.85 -7.22 -6.13
C GLY A 54 0.71 -5.83 -5.48
N ALA A 55 1.08 -4.77 -6.18
CA ALA A 55 0.91 -3.39 -5.72
C ALA A 55 -0.58 -3.04 -5.54
N LEU A 56 -1.44 -3.39 -6.48
CA LEU A 56 -2.89 -3.13 -6.38
C LEU A 56 -3.55 -3.91 -5.24
N VAL A 57 -3.18 -5.20 -5.06
CA VAL A 57 -3.71 -6.03 -3.97
C VAL A 57 -3.27 -5.49 -2.61
N THR A 58 -1.97 -5.22 -2.45
CA THR A 58 -1.44 -4.67 -1.19
C THR A 58 -2.00 -3.28 -0.88
N ALA A 59 -2.15 -2.41 -1.89
CA ALA A 59 -2.79 -1.12 -1.71
C ALA A 59 -4.26 -1.24 -1.30
N SER A 60 -5.02 -2.14 -1.94
CA SER A 60 -6.44 -2.36 -1.62
C SER A 60 -6.62 -2.86 -0.19
N LEU A 61 -5.77 -3.78 0.27
CA LEU A 61 -5.76 -4.27 1.65
C LEU A 61 -5.36 -3.17 2.63
N THR A 62 -4.35 -2.37 2.30
CA THR A 62 -3.93 -1.20 3.12
C THR A 62 -5.06 -0.20 3.25
N LEU A 63 -5.73 0.13 2.13
CA LEU A 63 -6.86 1.06 2.08
C LEU A 63 -8.02 0.54 2.92
N TRP A 64 -8.33 -0.75 2.80
CA TRP A 64 -9.41 -1.36 3.58
C TRP A 64 -9.09 -1.41 5.08
N GLY A 65 -7.84 -1.69 5.45
CA GLY A 65 -7.38 -1.62 6.84
C GLY A 65 -7.45 -0.20 7.40
N ALA A 66 -7.03 0.81 6.63
CA ALA A 66 -7.15 2.22 7.01
C ALA A 66 -8.61 2.65 7.19
N TRP A 67 -9.49 2.27 6.26
CA TRP A 67 -10.94 2.53 6.36
C TRP A 67 -11.56 1.85 7.59
N SER A 68 -11.16 0.61 7.86
CA SER A 68 -11.62 -0.15 9.03
C SER A 68 -11.15 0.52 10.33
N ALA A 69 -9.95 1.10 10.35
CA ALA A 69 -9.43 1.87 11.49
C ALA A 69 -10.22 3.15 11.77
N PHE A 70 -10.68 3.87 10.75
CA PHE A 70 -11.53 5.05 10.95
C PHE A 70 -12.87 4.72 11.59
N ASN A 71 -13.38 3.51 11.32
CA ASN A 71 -14.65 3.02 11.85
C ASN A 71 -14.47 2.17 13.13
N LEU A 72 -13.25 1.98 13.62
CA LEU A 72 -12.92 1.12 14.76
C LEU A 72 -13.49 -0.30 14.62
N ARG A 73 -13.46 -0.84 13.39
CA ARG A 73 -13.98 -2.19 13.08
C ARG A 73 -12.85 -3.14 12.73
N ARG A 74 -13.01 -4.42 13.10
CA ARG A 74 -12.19 -5.55 12.62
C ARG A 74 -10.69 -5.31 12.82
N TRP A 75 -10.24 -5.32 14.07
CA TRP A 75 -8.84 -5.07 14.46
C TRP A 75 -7.82 -5.86 13.61
N THR A 76 -8.10 -7.13 13.32
CA THR A 76 -7.26 -7.99 12.48
C THR A 76 -7.07 -7.45 11.06
N LEU A 77 -8.11 -6.88 10.45
CA LEU A 77 -7.99 -6.26 9.12
C LEU A 77 -7.12 -5.01 9.16
N VAL A 78 -7.17 -4.26 10.27
CA VAL A 78 -6.31 -3.08 10.41
C VAL A 78 -4.84 -3.48 10.52
N VAL A 79 -4.54 -4.56 11.26
CA VAL A 79 -3.18 -5.12 11.35
C VAL A 79 -2.71 -5.62 9.98
N VAL A 80 -3.55 -6.35 9.25
CA VAL A 80 -3.23 -6.80 7.88
C VAL A 80 -3.01 -5.62 6.95
N GLY A 81 -3.84 -4.58 7.02
CA GLY A 81 -3.66 -3.35 6.24
C GLY A 81 -2.34 -2.64 6.55
N ALA A 82 -1.96 -2.53 7.82
CA ALA A 82 -0.68 -1.97 8.20
C ALA A 82 0.51 -2.84 7.71
N ALA A 83 0.41 -4.16 7.84
CA ALA A 83 1.45 -5.08 7.36
C ALA A 83 1.62 -5.02 5.82
N THR A 84 0.52 -4.93 5.07
CA THR A 84 0.56 -4.85 3.60
C THR A 84 1.16 -3.53 3.09
N ALA A 85 1.06 -2.45 3.86
CA ALA A 85 1.75 -1.19 3.56
C ALA A 85 3.28 -1.32 3.62
N VAL A 86 3.80 -2.25 4.43
CA VAL A 86 5.24 -2.56 4.50
C VAL A 86 5.67 -3.46 3.34
N LEU A 87 4.85 -4.47 3.02
CA LEU A 87 5.17 -5.51 2.04
C LEU A 87 4.89 -5.11 0.58
N THR A 88 4.52 -3.85 0.36
CA THR A 88 4.22 -3.33 -0.98
C THR A 88 5.47 -3.39 -1.86
N PRO A 89 5.42 -3.99 -3.07
CA PRO A 89 6.58 -4.15 -3.96
C PRO A 89 6.90 -2.88 -4.77
N THR A 90 6.75 -1.70 -4.16
CA THR A 90 6.94 -0.40 -4.80
C THR A 90 7.73 0.53 -3.87
N PRO A 91 8.38 1.59 -4.38
CA PRO A 91 9.12 2.55 -3.55
C PRO A 91 8.26 3.24 -2.49
N VAL A 92 6.92 3.17 -2.63
CA VAL A 92 5.98 3.71 -1.64
C VAL A 92 6.13 3.02 -0.28
N CYS A 93 6.72 1.82 -0.23
CA CYS A 93 7.03 1.11 1.02
C CYS A 93 7.94 1.90 1.97
N PHE A 94 8.83 2.78 1.48
CA PHE A 94 9.70 3.61 2.33
C PHE A 94 8.91 4.61 3.17
N VAL A 95 7.80 5.11 2.64
CA VAL A 95 6.87 5.99 3.36
C VAL A 95 5.85 5.16 4.13
N GLY A 96 5.42 4.02 3.57
CA GLY A 96 4.51 3.08 4.22
C GLY A 96 5.05 2.50 5.51
N PHE A 97 6.35 2.17 5.55
CA PHE A 97 7.00 1.53 6.70
C PHE A 97 6.87 2.30 8.02
N PRO A 98 7.32 3.57 8.14
CA PRO A 98 7.20 4.29 9.40
C PRO A 98 5.74 4.47 9.85
N PHE A 99 4.81 4.68 8.91
CA PHE A 99 3.39 4.82 9.25
C PHE A 99 2.71 3.50 9.62
N ALA A 100 3.12 2.39 9.01
CA ALA A 100 2.68 1.06 9.40
C ALA A 100 3.17 0.69 10.79
N VAL A 101 4.45 0.94 11.09
CA VAL A 101 5.01 0.72 12.45
C VAL A 101 4.28 1.57 13.47
N TRP A 102 4.03 2.84 13.16
CA TRP A 102 3.25 3.71 14.05
C TRP A 102 1.83 3.18 14.27
N MET A 103 1.15 2.73 13.22
CA MET A 103 -0.19 2.15 13.33
C MET A 103 -0.19 0.88 14.18
N LEU A 104 0.74 -0.04 13.95
CA LEU A 104 0.88 -1.29 14.70
C LEU A 104 1.19 -1.02 16.18
N TRP A 105 2.04 -0.03 16.47
CA TRP A 105 2.32 0.38 17.84
C TRP A 105 1.06 0.90 18.54
N VAL A 106 0.30 1.78 17.89
CA VAL A 106 -0.98 2.27 18.46
C VAL A 106 -1.99 1.14 18.63
N LEU A 107 -2.06 0.18 17.71
CA LEU A 107 -2.94 -0.99 17.81
C LEU A 107 -2.54 -1.97 18.92
N SER A 108 -1.28 -1.95 19.35
CA SER A 108 -0.77 -2.79 20.44
C SER A 108 -1.23 -2.30 21.82
N MET A 109 -1.64 -1.03 21.92
CA MET A 109 -2.11 -0.42 23.15
C MET A 109 -3.46 -1.05 23.57
N PRO A 110 -3.59 -1.58 24.80
CA PRO A 110 -4.81 -2.22 25.26
C PRO A 110 -5.99 -1.24 25.28
N GLU A 111 -5.75 0.04 25.57
CA GLU A 111 -6.82 1.05 25.58
C GLU A 111 -7.41 1.28 24.20
N VAL A 112 -6.62 1.08 23.14
CA VAL A 112 -7.08 1.20 21.75
C VAL A 112 -7.81 -0.06 21.31
N ARG A 113 -7.27 -1.24 21.66
CA ARG A 113 -7.81 -2.53 21.23
C ARG A 113 -9.23 -2.77 21.73
N GLN A 114 -9.56 -2.36 22.96
CA GLN A 114 -10.91 -2.50 23.53
C GLN A 114 -12.00 -1.72 22.78
N HIS A 115 -11.62 -0.70 21.99
CA HIS A 115 -12.57 0.09 21.21
C HIS A 115 -12.94 -0.55 19.87
N PHE A 116 -12.30 -1.65 19.49
CA PHE A 116 -12.59 -2.35 18.25
C PHE A 116 -13.71 -3.37 18.43
N SER A 117 -14.69 -3.29 17.52
CA SER A 117 -15.76 -4.30 17.34
C SER A 117 -15.39 -5.33 16.29
#